data_AF-A0A920UWQ6-F1
#
_entry.id   AF-A0A920UWQ6-F1
#
_cell.length_a   1.000
_cell.length_b   1.000
_cell.length_c   1.000
_cell.angle_alpha   90.00
_cell.angle_beta   90.00
_cell.angle_gamma   90.00
#
_symmetry.space_group_name_H-M   'P 1'
#
loop_
_entity.id
_entity.type
_entity.pdbx_description
1 polymer ?
#
loop_
_entity_poly.entity_id
_entity_poly.type
_entity_poly.pdbx_seq_one_letter_code
_entity_poly.pdbx_strand_id
1 'polypeptide(L)'
;MQSRLVGNIYRGRVARVLPGMQAAFVDIGLQRTAFLHAADVVPKIDNRESHGVNGGSGSDIKRLVREGDTIVVQVLKDPWGTKAHV
;
A
#
# COMPACT_ATOMS: atom_id res chain seq x y z
N MET A 1 -8.63 10.97 24.79
CA MET A 1 -8.95 11.22 23.36
C MET A 1 -8.27 10.15 22.54
N GLN A 2 -9.02 9.21 21.96
CA GLN A 2 -8.46 8.22 21.03
C GLN A 2 -8.25 8.90 19.68
N SER A 3 -6.99 9.13 19.31
CA SER A 3 -6.62 9.71 18.01
C SER A 3 -6.96 8.70 16.92
N ARG A 4 -8.07 8.89 16.19
CA ARG A 4 -8.40 8.10 15.00
C ARG A 4 -7.28 8.28 13.98
N LEU A 5 -6.66 7.18 13.55
CA LEU A 5 -5.65 7.19 12.49
C LEU A 5 -6.29 7.09 11.10
N VAL A 6 -7.57 6.68 11.06
CA VAL A 6 -8.36 6.54 9.83
C VAL A 6 -8.51 7.87 9.10
N GLY A 7 -8.16 7.88 7.82
CA GLY A 7 -8.24 9.03 6.94
C GLY A 7 -6.91 9.79 6.79
N ASN A 8 -5.93 9.54 7.66
CA ASN A 8 -4.63 10.19 7.56
C ASN A 8 -3.84 9.64 6.38
N ILE A 9 -3.11 10.54 5.73
CA ILE A 9 -2.20 10.22 4.62
C ILE A 9 -0.78 10.31 5.15
N TYR A 10 0.01 9.28 4.88
CA TYR A 10 1.42 9.20 5.28
C TYR A 10 2.29 9.00 4.05
N ARG A 11 3.50 9.56 4.12
CA ARG A 11 4.56 9.21 3.18
C ARG A 11 5.37 8.08 3.80
N GLY A 12 5.27 6.90 3.20
CA GLY A 12 5.95 5.71 3.66
C GLY A 12 7.06 5.26 2.72
N ARG A 13 7.93 4.37 3.23
CA ARG A 13 8.96 3.69 2.45
C ARG A 13 8.67 2.21 2.42
N VAL A 14 8.71 1.60 1.23
CA VAL A 14 8.54 0.15 1.10
C VAL A 14 9.72 -0.53 1.77
N ALA A 15 9.45 -1.25 2.85
CA ALA A 15 10.46 -1.97 3.62
C ALA A 15 10.75 -3.35 3.02
N ARG A 16 9.71 -4.03 2.53
CA ARG A 16 9.83 -5.38 1.95
C ARG A 16 8.71 -5.68 0.97
N VAL A 17 9.01 -6.38 -0.12
CA VAL A 17 8.00 -6.89 -1.06
C VAL A 17 7.82 -8.39 -0.87
N LEU A 18 6.58 -8.85 -0.82
CA LEU A 18 6.16 -10.24 -0.66
C LEU A 18 5.37 -10.72 -1.89
N PRO A 19 6.05 -11.22 -2.93
CA PRO A 19 5.42 -11.64 -4.18
C PRO A 19 4.47 -12.82 -4.02
N GLY A 20 4.80 -13.78 -3.15
CA GLY A 20 3.94 -14.93 -2.86
C GLY A 20 2.60 -14.55 -2.20
N MET A 21 2.54 -13.37 -1.56
CA MET A 21 1.33 -12.81 -0.95
C MET A 21 0.75 -11.63 -1.75
N GLN A 22 1.35 -11.31 -2.91
CA GLN A 22 1.00 -10.15 -3.71
C GLN A 22 0.87 -8.86 -2.88
N ALA A 23 1.83 -8.66 -1.96
CA ALA A 23 1.77 -7.57 -0.98
C ALA A 23 3.15 -6.99 -0.64
N ALA A 24 3.17 -5.83 0.00
CA ALA A 24 4.36 -5.17 0.47
C ALA A 24 4.16 -4.64 1.91
N PHE A 25 5.25 -4.57 2.67
CA PHE A 25 5.29 -3.87 3.94
C PHE A 25 5.85 -2.47 3.74
N VAL A 26 5.19 -1.49 4.35
CA VAL A 26 5.49 -0.07 4.21
C VAL A 26 5.76 0.49 5.60
N ASP A 27 6.94 1.07 5.77
CA ASP A 27 7.27 1.83 6.97
C ASP A 27 6.72 3.26 6.83
N ILE A 28 5.84 3.65 7.74
CA ILE A 28 5.23 4.97 7.81
C ILE A 28 5.65 5.75 9.08
N GLY A 29 6.67 5.27 9.79
CA GLY A 29 7.16 5.90 11.02
C GLY A 29 6.24 5.70 12.24
N LEU A 30 5.32 4.73 12.17
CA LEU A 30 4.47 4.33 13.29
C LEU A 30 5.04 3.06 13.97
N GLN A 31 4.52 2.70 15.14
CA GLN A 31 4.96 1.51 15.88
C GLN A 31 4.76 0.18 15.14
N ARG A 32 3.98 0.17 14.05
CA ARG A 32 3.71 -1.01 13.21
C ARG A 32 3.88 -0.63 11.74
N THR A 33 4.46 -1.52 10.96
CA THR A 33 4.51 -1.42 9.51
C THR A 33 3.11 -1.57 8.92
N ALA A 34 2.79 -0.74 7.94
CA ALA A 34 1.59 -0.90 7.14
C ALA A 34 1.77 -2.08 6.16
N PHE A 35 0.68 -2.78 5.89
CA PHE A 35 0.57 -3.74 4.80
C PHE A 35 0.08 -2.96 3.56
N LEU A 36 0.30 -3.52 2.38
CA LEU A 36 -0.21 -2.96 1.13
C LEU A 36 -0.39 -4.11 0.15
N HIS A 37 -1.62 -4.39 -0.26
CA HIS A 37 -1.91 -5.44 -1.23
C HIS A 37 -1.85 -4.89 -2.66
N ALA A 38 -1.43 -5.71 -3.63
CA ALA A 38 -1.28 -5.31 -5.04
C ALA A 38 -2.57 -4.73 -5.64
N ALA A 39 -3.73 -5.26 -5.23
CA ALA A 39 -5.04 -4.79 -5.68
C ALA A 39 -5.38 -3.37 -5.19
N ASP A 40 -4.77 -2.91 -4.10
CA ASP A 40 -4.98 -1.60 -3.50
C ASP A 40 -3.94 -0.57 -3.96
N VAL A 41 -2.94 -0.99 -4.75
CA VAL A 41 -1.95 -0.08 -5.32
C VAL A 41 -2.55 0.60 -6.54
N VAL A 42 -2.70 1.91 -6.46
CA VAL A 42 -3.01 2.75 -7.61
C VAL A 42 -1.69 3.09 -8.31
N PRO A 43 -1.40 2.54 -9.52
CA PRO A 43 -0.20 2.91 -10.25
C PRO A 43 -0.24 4.41 -10.54
N LYS A 44 0.92 5.07 -10.44
CA LYS A 44 1.04 6.46 -10.89
C LYS A 44 0.57 6.48 -12.34
N ILE A 45 -0.47 7.27 -12.62
CA ILE A 45 -0.92 7.54 -13.98
C ILE A 45 0.21 8.35 -14.65
N ASP A 46 1.25 7.67 -15.10
CA ASP A 46 2.17 8.23 -16.07
C ASP A 46 1.43 8.17 -17.41
N ASN A 47 1.42 9.27 -18.14
CA ASN A 47 0.69 9.44 -19.39
C ASN A 47 1.28 8.60 -20.55
N ARG A 48 2.01 7.53 -20.23
CA ARG A 48 2.60 6.57 -21.16
C ARG A 48 1.94 5.23 -20.93
N GLU A 49 0.91 5.01 -21.74
CA GLU A 49 0.18 3.76 -21.93
C GLU A 49 -0.95 3.53 -20.92
N SER A 50 -2.04 4.27 -21.16
CA SER A 50 -3.38 3.89 -20.73
C SER A 50 -3.74 2.49 -21.24
N HIS A 51 -3.46 1.46 -20.45
CA HIS A 51 -4.22 0.21 -20.48
C HIS A 51 -4.95 0.07 -19.15
N GLY A 52 -6.20 0.55 -19.16
CA GLY A 52 -7.27 0.02 -18.31
C GLY A 52 -7.11 0.23 -16.81
N VAL A 53 -7.81 1.26 -16.31
CA VAL A 53 -8.60 1.13 -15.08
C VAL A 53 -9.58 -0.04 -15.27
N ASN A 54 -9.11 -1.25 -15.00
CA ASN A 54 -9.90 -2.46 -14.87
C ASN A 54 -9.30 -3.25 -13.71
N GLY A 55 -9.99 -3.22 -12.56
CA GLY A 55 -9.63 -3.96 -11.35
C GLY A 55 -9.73 -5.47 -11.53
N GLY A 56 -8.81 -6.08 -12.28
CA GLY A 56 -8.93 -7.51 -12.58
C GLY A 56 -7.85 -8.15 -13.45
N SER A 57 -6.62 -7.64 -13.53
CA SER A 57 -5.53 -8.38 -14.22
C SER A 57 -4.17 -8.18 -13.58
N GLY A 58 -3.90 -8.97 -12.53
CA GLY A 58 -2.58 -9.57 -12.28
C GLY A 58 -1.35 -8.66 -12.32
N SER A 59 -1.45 -7.42 -11.88
CA SER A 59 -0.28 -6.57 -11.70
C SER A 59 0.51 -7.07 -10.49
N ASP A 60 1.53 -7.88 -10.76
CA ASP A 60 2.42 -8.43 -9.74
C ASP A 60 2.96 -7.30 -8.86
N ILE A 61 2.86 -7.46 -7.54
CA ILE A 61 3.36 -6.46 -6.58
C ILE A 61 4.80 -6.04 -6.88
N LYS A 62 5.64 -6.96 -7.40
CA LYS A 62 7.02 -6.68 -7.83
C LYS A 62 7.15 -5.62 -8.92
N ARG A 63 6.12 -5.47 -9.77
CA ARG A 63 6.09 -4.48 -10.86
C ARG A 63 5.52 -3.15 -10.39
N LEU A 64 4.70 -3.18 -9.35
CA LEU A 64 4.02 -2.01 -8.79
C LEU A 64 4.91 -1.24 -7.83
N VAL A 65 5.65 -1.93 -6.97
CA VAL A 65 6.49 -1.33 -5.94
C VAL A 65 7.78 -2.12 -5.74
N ARG A 66 8.86 -1.42 -5.36
CA ARG A 66 10.16 -2.00 -5.03
C ARG A 66 10.58 -1.62 -3.62
N GLU A 67 11.43 -2.45 -3.03
CA GLU A 67 12.04 -2.14 -1.74
C GLU A 67 12.81 -0.83 -1.81
N GLY A 68 12.57 0.03 -0.84
CA GLY A 68 13.14 1.37 -0.77
C GLY A 68 12.30 2.46 -1.45
N ASP A 69 11.29 2.12 -2.24
CA ASP A 69 10.42 3.11 -2.91
C ASP A 69 9.68 3.97 -1.88
N THR A 70 9.56 5.25 -2.21
CA THR A 70 8.73 6.19 -1.43
C THR A 70 7.34 6.24 -2.03
N ILE A 71 6.34 5.91 -1.22
CA ILE A 71 4.93 5.86 -1.62
C ILE A 71 4.07 6.67 -0.66
N VAL A 72 2.92 7.11 -1.15
CA VAL A 72 1.90 7.76 -0.33
C VAL A 72 0.85 6.70 0.01
N VAL A 73 0.53 6.56 1.28
CA VAL A 73 -0.48 5.60 1.76
C VAL A 73 -1.53 6.32 2.58
N GLN A 74 -2.77 5.85 2.49
CA GLN A 74 -3.89 6.35 3.28
C GLN A 74 -4.35 5.26 4.23
N VAL A 75 -4.51 5.59 5.51
CA VAL A 75 -5.00 4.63 6.50
C VAL A 75 -6.52 4.52 6.38
N LEU A 76 -7.00 3.37 5.88
CA LEU A 76 -8.43 3.11 5.69
C LEU A 76 -9.11 2.52 6.93
N LYS A 77 -8.34 1.95 7.87
CA LYS A 77 -8.89 1.30 9.07
C LYS A 77 -7.97 1.45 10.29
N ASP A 78 -8.56 1.62 11.48
CA ASP A 78 -7.80 1.72 12.73
C ASP A 78 -7.08 0.38 13.03
N PRO A 79 -5.85 0.44 13.57
CA PRO A 79 -5.05 -0.76 13.88
C PRO A 79 -5.62 -1.61 15.02
N TRP A 80 -6.71 -1.17 15.67
CA TRP A 80 -7.35 -1.83 16.81
C TRP A 80 -8.52 -2.77 16.42
N GLY A 81 -8.77 -2.97 15.13
CA GLY A 81 -9.73 -3.95 14.63
C GLY A 81 -9.04 -5.28 14.31
N THR A 82 -9.57 -6.38 14.85
CA THR A 82 -9.04 -7.76 14.82
C THR A 82 -8.88 -8.42 13.43
N LYS A 83 -8.70 -7.67 12.34
CA LYS A 83 -8.34 -8.21 11.02
C LYS A 83 -7.38 -7.26 10.31
N ALA A 84 -6.13 -7.70 10.22
CA ALA A 84 -5.03 -7.02 9.57
C ALA A 84 -5.24 -6.99 8.05
N HIS A 85 -5.71 -5.86 7.54
CA HIS A 85 -5.39 -5.36 6.21
C HIS A 85 -5.25 -3.85 6.36
N VAL A 86 -3.99 -3.43 6.44
CA VAL A 86 -3.55 -2.05 6.20
C VAL A 86 -3.23 -1.92 4.72
#